data_AF-A0AAV6A8T8-F1
#
_entry.id   AF-A0AAV6A8T8-F1
#
_cell.length_a   1.000
_cell.length_b   1.000
_cell.length_c   1.000
_cell.angle_alpha   90.00
_cell.angle_beta   90.00
_cell.angle_gamma   90.00
#
_symmetry.space_group_name_H-M   'P 1'
#
loop_
_entity.id
_entity.type
_entity.pdbx_description
1 polymer ?
#
loop_
_entity_poly.entity_id
_entity_poly.type
_entity_poly.pdbx_seq_one_letter_code
_entity_poly.pdbx_strand_id
1 'polypeptide(L)'
;MLSKKRDMWAGVGCDAGFTAVEVLIVILIIGILSAVALPLYLGYTRDARLAEAKALAGSTLTALSGCVQLKGAGSTCVRSEVAQRVGLDTSSFNTYDGRWNVPTAQLTVTTNNPPQLLGQISVSGVGGDAAGMSLSMFGTTTGVVLRCDVNSATPPANSTAGEDC
;
A
#
# COMPACT_ATOMS: atom_id res chain seq x y z
N MET A 1 -2.49 -68.21 -49.60
CA MET A 1 -1.70 -67.05 -50.11
C MET A 1 -2.56 -65.77 -50.16
N LEU A 2 -3.16 -65.35 -49.05
CA LEU A 2 -3.83 -64.04 -48.96
C LEU A 2 -3.33 -63.31 -47.72
N SER A 3 -2.01 -63.09 -47.73
CA SER A 3 -1.31 -62.18 -46.85
C SER A 3 -1.27 -60.82 -47.54
N LYS A 4 -1.44 -59.75 -46.74
CA LYS A 4 -0.96 -58.39 -47.01
C LYS A 4 -1.87 -57.45 -47.82
N LYS A 5 -2.93 -56.92 -47.17
CA LYS A 5 -3.49 -55.60 -47.55
C LYS A 5 -4.42 -54.96 -46.50
N ARG A 6 -4.04 -54.96 -45.22
CA ARG A 6 -4.86 -54.33 -44.16
C ARG A 6 -4.15 -53.35 -43.21
N ASP A 7 -2.87 -53.05 -43.43
CA ASP A 7 -2.08 -52.28 -42.45
C ASP A 7 -1.47 -51.00 -43.03
N MET A 8 -2.22 -50.28 -43.88
CA MET A 8 -1.74 -49.01 -44.45
C MET A 8 -2.66 -47.83 -44.13
N TRP A 9 -3.42 -47.88 -43.04
CA TRP A 9 -4.09 -46.70 -42.46
C TRP A 9 -3.62 -46.47 -41.01
N ALA A 10 -2.32 -46.59 -40.79
CA ALA A 10 -1.70 -46.23 -39.52
C ALA A 10 -1.04 -44.85 -39.66
N GLY A 11 -1.69 -43.83 -39.09
CA GLY A 11 -1.00 -42.69 -38.51
C GLY A 11 -0.62 -41.53 -39.44
N VAL A 12 -1.60 -40.88 -40.06
CA VAL A 12 -1.49 -39.42 -40.22
C VAL A 12 -2.41 -38.81 -39.17
N GLY A 13 -1.91 -38.74 -37.94
CA GLY A 13 -2.40 -37.72 -37.02
C GLY A 13 -2.11 -36.39 -37.69
N CYS A 14 -3.15 -35.68 -38.11
CA CYS A 14 -3.01 -34.32 -38.60
C CYS A 14 -2.71 -33.46 -37.38
N ASP A 15 -1.48 -33.52 -36.89
CA ASP A 15 -0.97 -32.55 -35.93
C ASP A 15 -0.84 -31.24 -36.72
N ALA A 16 -1.93 -30.49 -36.75
CA ALA A 16 -1.96 -29.11 -37.21
C ALA A 16 -1.06 -28.30 -36.25
N GLY A 17 0.24 -28.30 -36.55
CA GLY A 17 1.23 -27.53 -35.81
C GLY A 17 0.96 -26.04 -35.96
N PHE A 18 1.07 -25.32 -34.84
CA PHE A 18 0.95 -23.86 -34.78
C PHE A 18 1.99 -23.22 -35.72
N THR A 19 1.55 -22.32 -36.59
CA THR A 19 2.44 -21.73 -37.59
C THR A 19 3.38 -20.71 -36.93
N ALA A 20 4.62 -20.60 -37.43
CA ALA A 20 5.57 -19.60 -36.94
C ALA A 20 5.04 -18.16 -37.12
N VAL A 21 4.18 -17.95 -38.11
CA VAL A 21 3.51 -16.65 -38.34
C VAL A 21 2.41 -16.39 -37.31
N GLU A 22 1.67 -17.41 -36.85
CA GLU A 22 0.71 -17.26 -35.75
C GLU A 22 1.42 -16.89 -34.45
N VAL A 23 2.56 -17.50 -34.13
CA VAL A 23 3.35 -17.09 -32.95
C VAL A 23 3.82 -15.64 -33.09
N LEU A 24 4.29 -15.24 -34.27
CA LEU A 24 4.85 -13.91 -34.50
C LEU A 24 3.81 -12.79 -34.30
N ILE A 25 2.59 -12.98 -34.82
CA ILE A 25 1.52 -12.00 -34.66
C ILE A 25 1.07 -11.93 -33.19
N VAL A 26 1.01 -13.07 -32.51
CA VAL A 26 0.62 -13.12 -31.09
C VAL A 26 1.64 -12.39 -30.21
N ILE A 27 2.94 -12.62 -30.38
CA ILE A 27 3.96 -11.90 -29.59
C ILE A 27 3.97 -10.40 -29.90
N LEU A 28 3.65 -10.01 -31.14
CA LEU A 28 3.54 -8.60 -31.52
C LEU A 28 2.37 -7.92 -30.81
N ILE A 29 1.20 -8.56 -30.77
CA ILE A 29 0.02 -8.04 -30.07
C ILE A 29 0.28 -7.98 -28.56
N ILE A 30 0.82 -9.05 -27.96
CA ILE A 30 1.15 -9.08 -26.52
C ILE A 30 2.20 -8.01 -26.18
N GLY A 31 3.17 -7.78 -27.06
CA GLY A 31 4.16 -6.71 -26.90
C GLY A 31 3.52 -5.34 -26.74
N ILE A 32 2.58 -4.98 -27.62
CA ILE A 32 1.87 -3.69 -27.56
C ILE A 32 1.02 -3.58 -26.29
N LEU A 33 0.25 -4.63 -25.97
CA LEU A 33 -0.60 -4.65 -24.77
C LEU A 33 0.24 -4.51 -23.49
N SER A 34 1.37 -5.21 -23.41
CA SER A 34 2.25 -5.19 -22.23
C SER A 34 2.86 -3.82 -21.97
N ALA A 35 3.24 -3.08 -23.02
CA ALA A 35 3.84 -1.76 -22.91
C ALA A 35 2.92 -0.73 -22.22
N VAL A 36 1.60 -0.85 -22.42
CA VAL A 36 0.61 0.04 -21.79
C VAL A 36 0.10 -0.52 -20.46
N ALA A 37 -0.06 -1.85 -20.37
CA ALA A 37 -0.62 -2.49 -19.18
C ALA A 37 0.31 -2.41 -17.96
N LEU A 38 1.62 -2.57 -18.15
CA LEU A 38 2.58 -2.59 -17.04
C LEU A 38 2.65 -1.29 -16.24
N PRO A 39 2.83 -0.09 -16.84
CA PRO A 39 2.91 1.15 -16.05
C PRO A 39 1.61 1.44 -15.31
N LEU A 40 0.45 1.11 -15.90
CA LEU A 40 -0.84 1.25 -15.24
C LEU A 40 -0.98 0.32 -14.05
N TYR A 41 -0.61 -0.95 -14.21
CA TYR A 41 -0.66 -1.94 -13.12
C TYR A 41 0.24 -1.54 -11.93
N LEU A 42 1.45 -1.08 -12.20
CA LEU A 42 2.36 -0.58 -11.16
C LEU A 42 1.77 0.61 -10.41
N GLY A 43 1.14 1.56 -11.12
CA GLY A 43 0.41 2.67 -10.51
C GLY A 43 -0.71 2.21 -9.58
N TYR A 44 -1.57 1.29 -10.03
CA TYR A 44 -2.67 0.77 -9.21
C TYR A 44 -2.20 0.06 -7.94
N THR A 45 -1.15 -0.76 -8.04
CA THR A 45 -0.60 -1.45 -6.86
C THR A 45 0.01 -0.46 -5.87
N ARG A 46 0.68 0.59 -6.35
CA ARG A 46 1.20 1.68 -5.51
C ARG A 46 0.08 2.43 -4.79
N ASP A 47 -0.97 2.80 -5.53
CA ASP A 47 -2.09 3.55 -4.96
C ASP A 47 -2.88 2.70 -3.95
N ALA A 48 -2.99 1.38 -4.18
CA ALA A 48 -3.57 0.44 -3.21
C ALA A 48 -2.74 0.38 -1.90
N ARG A 49 -1.41 0.33 -2.00
CA ARG A 49 -0.51 0.36 -0.83
C ARG A 49 -0.62 1.69 -0.08
N LEU A 50 -0.72 2.81 -0.80
CA LEU A 50 -0.99 4.11 -0.19
C LEU A 50 -2.36 4.14 0.51
N ALA A 51 -3.37 3.49 -0.04
CA ALA A 51 -4.67 3.37 0.62
C ALA A 51 -4.60 2.56 1.93
N GLU A 52 -3.79 1.48 1.97
CA GLU A 52 -3.48 0.76 3.22
C GLU A 52 -2.83 1.69 4.25
N ALA A 53 -1.81 2.46 3.86
CA ALA A 53 -1.15 3.43 4.72
C ALA A 53 -2.11 4.51 5.25
N LYS A 54 -3.01 5.03 4.40
CA LYS A 54 -4.05 6.00 4.77
C LYS A 54 -5.02 5.40 5.79
N ALA A 55 -5.44 4.15 5.60
CA ALA A 55 -6.31 3.46 6.54
C ALA A 55 -5.64 3.23 7.90
N LEU A 56 -4.35 2.87 7.91
CA LEU A 56 -3.53 2.77 9.12
C LEU A 56 -3.39 4.13 9.84
N ALA A 57 -3.13 5.21 9.10
CA ALA A 57 -3.07 6.55 9.68
C ALA A 57 -4.43 7.00 10.25
N GLY A 58 -5.53 6.70 9.54
CA GLY A 58 -6.90 7.03 9.98
C GLY A 58 -7.33 6.27 11.23
N SER A 59 -7.06 4.96 11.30
CA SER A 59 -7.33 4.16 12.49
C SER A 59 -6.48 4.62 13.69
N THR A 60 -5.22 5.00 13.45
CA THR A 60 -4.34 5.63 14.45
C THR A 60 -4.93 6.94 14.97
N LEU A 61 -5.47 7.78 14.09
CA LEU A 61 -6.15 9.02 14.48
C LEU A 61 -7.38 8.77 15.34
N THR A 62 -8.23 7.81 14.97
CA THR A 62 -9.42 7.45 15.76
C THR A 62 -9.03 6.89 17.13
N ALA A 63 -8.02 6.03 17.20
CA ALA A 63 -7.52 5.49 18.47
C ALA A 63 -6.96 6.59 19.39
N LEU A 64 -6.25 7.55 18.79
CA LEU A 64 -5.65 8.68 19.48
C LEU A 64 -6.69 9.71 19.93
N SER A 65 -7.67 10.05 19.09
CA SER A 65 -8.77 10.95 19.46
C SER A 65 -9.59 10.36 20.61
N GLY A 66 -9.88 9.05 20.57
CA GLY A 66 -10.52 8.35 21.69
C GLY A 66 -9.67 8.32 22.96
N CYS A 67 -8.34 8.24 22.84
CA CYS A 67 -7.45 8.30 24.01
C CYS A 67 -7.45 9.71 24.63
N VAL A 68 -7.37 10.77 23.84
CA VAL A 68 -7.39 12.14 24.37
C VAL A 68 -8.75 12.49 24.96
N GLN A 69 -9.85 11.99 24.39
CA GLN A 69 -11.20 12.13 24.98
C GLN A 69 -11.30 11.53 26.38
N LEU A 70 -10.62 10.41 26.64
CA LEU A 70 -10.60 9.78 27.97
C LEU A 70 -9.69 10.51 28.96
N LYS A 71 -8.59 11.11 28.49
CA LYS A 71 -7.59 11.77 29.34
C LYS A 71 -7.83 13.27 29.56
N GLY A 72 -8.70 13.91 28.79
CA GLY A 72 -8.98 15.35 28.87
C GLY A 72 -8.02 16.23 28.06
N ALA A 73 -8.36 17.51 27.94
CA ALA A 73 -7.60 18.48 27.14
C ALA A 73 -6.19 18.72 27.71
N GLY A 74 -5.18 18.88 26.83
CA GLY A 74 -3.78 19.05 27.22
C GLY A 74 -3.06 17.75 27.61
N SER A 75 -3.77 16.62 27.67
CA SER A 75 -3.17 15.31 27.93
C SER A 75 -2.54 14.71 26.68
N THR A 76 -1.40 14.03 26.86
CA THR A 76 -0.71 13.26 25.83
C THR A 76 -1.05 11.78 25.93
N CYS A 77 -1.25 11.14 24.78
CA CYS A 77 -1.38 9.70 24.68
C CYS A 77 -0.02 9.08 24.37
N VAL A 78 0.33 8.01 25.07
CA VAL A 78 1.59 7.31 24.78
C VAL A 78 1.37 6.34 23.62
N ARG A 79 2.43 6.09 22.85
CA ARG A 79 2.35 5.26 21.64
C ARG A 79 1.83 3.85 21.92
N SER A 80 2.15 3.26 23.08
CA SER A 80 1.70 1.92 23.46
C SER A 80 0.18 1.82 23.65
N GLU A 81 -0.48 2.87 24.16
CA GLU A 81 -1.94 2.93 24.32
C GLU A 81 -2.66 2.94 22.97
N VAL A 82 -2.05 3.58 21.97
CA VAL A 82 -2.57 3.64 20.61
C VAL A 82 -2.27 2.34 19.86
N ALA A 83 -1.07 1.79 20.02
CA ALA A 83 -0.62 0.56 19.36
C ALA A 83 -1.58 -0.61 19.58
N GLN A 84 -2.03 -0.82 20.83
CA GLN A 84 -2.97 -1.89 21.16
C GLN A 84 -4.34 -1.73 20.49
N ARG A 85 -4.79 -0.48 20.28
CA ARG A 85 -6.10 -0.19 19.67
C ARG A 85 -6.09 -0.34 18.15
N VAL A 86 -4.93 -0.16 17.53
CA VAL A 86 -4.74 -0.21 16.06
C VAL A 86 -4.22 -1.59 15.61
N GLY A 87 -3.88 -2.48 16.54
CA GLY A 87 -3.35 -3.81 16.21
C GLY A 87 -1.88 -3.78 15.80
N LEU A 88 -1.09 -2.93 16.44
CA LEU A 88 0.36 -2.86 16.26
C LEU A 88 1.07 -3.60 17.40
N ASP A 89 2.23 -4.17 17.10
CA ASP A 89 3.16 -4.63 18.11
C ASP A 89 3.58 -3.46 19.02
N THR A 90 3.51 -3.66 20.33
CA THR A 90 3.73 -2.58 21.31
C THR A 90 5.19 -2.22 21.51
N SER A 91 6.14 -3.02 21.01
CA SER A 91 7.58 -2.80 21.13
C SER A 91 8.16 -2.10 19.90
N SER A 92 7.76 -2.55 18.71
CA SER A 92 8.29 -2.10 17.43
C SER A 92 7.34 -1.14 16.73
N PHE A 93 6.06 -1.10 17.11
CA PHE A 93 5.00 -0.33 16.44
C PHE A 93 4.81 -0.74 14.99
N ASN A 94 5.12 -2.01 14.70
CA ASN A 94 4.88 -2.63 13.43
C ASN A 94 3.50 -3.26 13.42
N THR A 95 2.88 -3.26 12.25
CA THR A 95 1.82 -4.21 11.91
C THR A 95 2.35 -5.63 12.07
N TYR A 96 1.49 -6.56 12.49
CA TYR A 96 1.89 -7.93 12.76
C TYR A 96 2.39 -8.70 11.52
N ASP A 97 2.01 -8.24 10.32
CA ASP A 97 2.56 -8.74 9.05
C ASP A 97 3.95 -8.17 8.72
N GLY A 98 4.45 -7.22 9.52
CA GLY A 98 5.78 -6.62 9.38
C GLY A 98 5.93 -5.65 8.21
N ARG A 99 4.83 -5.24 7.57
CA ARG A 99 4.90 -4.39 6.36
C ARG A 99 4.99 -2.90 6.70
N TRP A 100 4.23 -2.46 7.69
CA TRP A 100 4.09 -1.06 8.08
C TRP A 100 4.55 -0.82 9.52
N ASN A 101 5.30 0.24 9.73
CA ASN A 101 5.68 0.81 11.02
C ASN A 101 4.94 2.14 11.23
N VAL A 102 4.54 2.43 12.47
CA VAL A 102 3.96 3.74 12.85
C VAL A 102 4.93 4.42 13.83
N PRO A 103 5.97 5.14 13.33
CA PRO A 103 7.13 5.54 14.12
C PRO A 103 6.87 6.74 15.04
N THR A 104 5.85 7.56 14.76
CA THR A 104 5.46 8.67 15.63
C THR A 104 3.96 8.91 15.57
N ALA A 105 3.31 8.84 16.73
CA ALA A 105 1.97 9.35 16.93
C ALA A 105 2.06 10.41 18.03
N GLN A 106 2.09 11.68 17.65
CA GLN A 106 1.90 12.77 18.59
C GLN A 106 0.80 13.66 18.03
N LEU A 107 -0.44 13.45 18.52
CA LEU A 107 -1.45 14.50 18.47
C LEU A 107 -1.67 15.04 19.88
N THR A 108 -1.72 16.36 19.95
CA THR A 108 -2.13 17.11 21.14
C THR A 108 -3.46 17.78 20.85
N VAL A 109 -4.40 17.68 21.78
CA VAL A 109 -5.62 18.49 21.74
C VAL A 109 -5.36 19.79 22.48
N THR A 110 -5.42 20.90 21.74
CA THR A 110 -5.27 22.23 22.33
C THR A 110 -6.49 22.59 23.17
N THR A 111 -6.30 23.49 24.13
CA THR A 111 -7.37 24.10 24.92
C THR A 111 -8.05 25.27 24.20
N ASN A 112 -7.82 25.42 22.88
CA ASN A 112 -8.44 26.47 22.08
C ASN A 112 -9.96 26.26 22.02
N ASN A 113 -10.71 27.30 21.65
CA ASN A 113 -12.15 27.20 21.40
C ASN A 113 -12.44 27.54 19.92
N PRO A 114 -12.71 26.55 19.04
CA PRO A 114 -12.81 25.12 19.32
C PRO A 114 -11.44 24.42 19.55
N PRO A 115 -11.41 23.31 20.30
CA PRO A 115 -10.18 22.55 20.54
C PRO A 115 -9.65 21.98 19.23
N GLN A 116 -8.34 22.11 19.00
CA GLN A 116 -7.71 21.72 17.73
C GLN A 116 -6.79 20.53 17.92
N LEU A 117 -6.76 19.66 16.91
CA LEU A 117 -5.87 18.50 16.82
C LEU A 117 -4.58 18.93 16.13
N LEU A 118 -3.50 19.11 16.89
CA LEU A 118 -2.19 19.48 16.34
C LEU A 118 -1.22 18.31 16.43
N GLY A 119 -0.43 18.13 15.38
CA GLY A 119 0.68 17.18 15.35
C GLY A 119 0.70 16.30 14.12
N GLN A 120 1.47 15.22 14.18
CA GLN A 120 1.73 14.34 13.05
C GLN A 120 1.49 12.88 13.43
N ILE A 121 0.83 12.16 12.52
CA ILE A 121 0.82 10.71 12.46
C ILE A 121 1.65 10.30 11.25
N SER A 122 2.63 9.44 11.46
CA SER A 122 3.46 8.91 10.38
C SER A 122 3.28 7.41 10.24
N VAL A 123 3.34 6.94 9.00
CA VAL A 123 3.30 5.53 8.62
C VAL A 123 4.46 5.30 7.66
N SER A 124 5.30 4.32 7.94
CA SER A 124 6.50 3.99 7.19
C SER A 124 6.42 2.54 6.74
N GLY A 125 6.64 2.30 5.45
CA GLY A 125 6.71 0.97 4.90
C GLY A 125 8.11 0.39 5.10
N VAL A 126 8.19 -0.63 5.96
CA VAL A 126 9.44 -1.22 6.43
C VAL A 126 9.69 -2.63 5.88
N GLY A 127 8.72 -3.23 5.19
CA GLY A 127 8.83 -4.58 4.68
C GLY A 127 7.90 -4.89 3.51
N GLY A 128 8.26 -5.94 2.77
CA GLY A 128 7.49 -6.44 1.63
C GLY A 128 7.20 -5.38 0.59
N ASP A 129 5.99 -5.42 0.05
CA ASP A 129 5.49 -4.50 -0.99
C ASP A 129 5.32 -3.04 -0.53
N ALA A 130 5.33 -2.79 0.78
CA ALA A 130 5.28 -1.44 1.33
C ALA A 130 6.67 -0.82 1.49
N ALA A 131 7.75 -1.61 1.37
CA ALA A 131 9.10 -1.13 1.63
C ALA A 131 9.47 0.08 0.77
N GLY A 132 10.00 1.12 1.41
CA GLY A 132 10.47 2.32 0.71
C GLY A 132 9.38 3.33 0.38
N MET A 133 8.17 3.20 0.95
CA MET A 133 7.17 4.25 0.89
C MET A 133 6.75 4.70 2.29
N SER A 134 6.23 5.91 2.39
CA SER A 134 5.78 6.48 3.66
C SER A 134 4.66 7.48 3.46
N LEU A 135 3.90 7.68 4.53
CA LEU A 135 2.78 8.60 4.60
C LEU A 135 2.85 9.37 5.91
N SER A 136 2.46 10.62 5.86
CA SER A 136 2.31 11.48 7.03
C SER A 136 1.02 12.26 6.95
N MET A 137 0.36 12.35 8.09
CA MET A 137 -0.86 13.10 8.27
C MET A 137 -0.61 14.20 9.30
N PHE A 138 -0.84 15.43 8.91
CA PHE A 138 -0.62 16.62 9.73
C PHE A 138 -1.95 17.23 10.12
N GLY A 139 -2.20 17.31 11.43
CA GLY A 139 -3.29 18.13 11.97
C GLY A 139 -2.85 19.58 12.00
N THR A 140 -3.56 20.45 11.28
CA THR A 140 -3.36 21.90 11.27
C THR A 140 -4.57 22.60 11.87
N THR A 141 -4.46 23.91 12.07
CA THR A 141 -5.58 24.73 12.58
C THR A 141 -6.74 24.84 11.58
N THR A 142 -6.52 24.50 10.31
CA THR A 142 -7.50 24.60 9.22
C THR A 142 -8.03 23.25 8.75
N GLY A 143 -7.45 22.14 9.22
CA GLY A 143 -7.87 20.80 8.84
C GLY A 143 -6.76 19.77 8.93
N VAL A 144 -6.78 18.79 8.02
CA VAL A 144 -5.79 17.72 7.95
C VAL A 144 -5.13 17.75 6.57
N VAL A 145 -3.80 17.65 6.55
CA VAL A 145 -3.01 17.56 5.32
C VAL A 145 -2.33 16.20 5.27
N LEU A 146 -2.49 15.49 4.16
CA LEU A 146 -1.80 14.23 3.89
C LEU A 146 -0.64 14.49 2.94
N ARG A 147 0.54 13.95 3.27
CA ARG A 147 1.75 13.95 2.44
C ARG A 147 2.31 12.55 2.37
N CYS A 148 2.87 12.15 1.23
CA CYS A 148 3.56 10.88 1.10
C CYS A 148 4.92 11.01 0.42
N ASP A 149 5.70 9.96 0.54
CA ASP A 149 6.87 9.72 -0.28
C ASP A 149 6.82 8.26 -0.74
N VAL A 150 6.81 8.02 -2.05
CA VAL A 150 6.75 6.66 -2.63
C VAL A 150 8.12 6.06 -2.92
N ASN A 151 9.18 6.81 -2.64
CA ASN A 151 10.57 6.43 -2.89
C ASN A 151 11.42 6.39 -1.61
N SER A 152 10.87 6.87 -0.49
CA SER A 152 11.50 6.78 0.81
C SER A 152 10.54 6.26 1.89
N ALA A 153 11.07 5.36 2.72
CA ALA A 153 10.43 4.95 3.96
C ALA A 153 10.48 6.05 5.03
N THR A 154 11.25 7.14 4.84
CA THR A 154 11.28 8.28 5.76
C THR A 154 10.03 9.13 5.57
N PRO A 155 9.12 9.20 6.56
CA PRO A 155 7.91 10.00 6.43
C PRO A 155 8.22 11.47 6.19
N PRO A 156 7.41 12.18 5.38
CA PRO A 156 7.57 13.62 5.20
C PRO A 156 7.61 14.35 6.54
N ALA A 157 8.52 15.31 6.66
CA ALA A 157 8.81 15.97 7.94
C ALA A 157 7.81 17.08 8.30
N ASN A 158 7.05 17.60 7.33
CA ASN A 158 6.08 18.68 7.52
C ASN A 158 5.00 18.65 6.42
N SER A 159 3.94 19.46 6.59
CA SER A 159 2.78 19.54 5.70
C SER A 159 3.07 20.04 4.29
N THR A 160 4.32 20.40 3.98
CA THR A 160 4.78 20.87 2.67
C THR A 160 5.83 19.97 2.03
N ALA A 161 6.30 18.95 2.76
CA ALA A 161 7.30 18.00 2.27
C ALA A 161 6.61 16.80 1.59
N GLY A 162 7.27 16.21 0.59
CA GLY A 162 6.74 15.07 -0.15
C GLY A 162 5.69 15.44 -1.19
N GLU A 163 4.99 14.42 -1.67
CA GLU A 163 3.94 14.51 -2.69
C GLU A 163 2.54 14.51 -2.07
N ASP A 164 1.56 14.96 -2.84
CA ASP A 164 0.16 14.93 -2.45
C ASP A 164 -0.39 13.51 -2.44
N CYS A 165 -1.13 13.24 -1.36
CA CYS A 165 -1.90 12.04 -1.10
C CYS A 165 -3.28 12.49 -0.59
#